data_AF-X6M4E7-F1
#
_entry.id   AF-X6M4E7-F1
#
_cell.length_a   1.000
_cell.length_b   1.000
_cell.length_c   1.000
_cell.angle_alpha   90.00
_cell.angle_beta   90.00
_cell.angle_gamma   90.00
#
_symmetry.space_group_name_H-M   'P 1'
#
loop_
_entity.id
_entity.type
_entity.pdbx_description
1 polymer ?
#
loop_
_entity_poly.entity_id
_entity_poly.type
_entity_poly.pdbx_seq_one_letter_code
_entity_poly.pdbx_strand_id
1 'polypeptide(L)'
;ELRSHLKDLISSNSLIQNINEQIQPLIDAIENQKEEDESALQVHLDKIAQVQACFPEFHNFYNKACQKLKKRVVNCVAKARECIKKNTFMEFQKELDKIEKILILQEYLHSVIDIKKEIKDLEERALICLKDIANEGFVVLKKAIKEDPSKGQKQKVKKVETANVQIEKLDKSAIDILKKNKNAFDLPCEYVGLDKSTKELVRSFVNEIIEYFEKVRQEISNLFKEKKYEAFDEIKRFVLGDGITSKTGSQYYQTIEKINTFAREVQKDIDTILGSLSTDKICQLITIDCMSWIDERQEDDSSNLIDIIKQKLKLHFYELQQSSQELEIDLDHPEHLKEARRIFNHLGNLRRLEMVIPEITPSRQRVSAQLEQSIQTTLAMIRREFALEAKNVANQEKMKESLIQLKLCAEDIHAANSYLQKMEFKNAKDLDLKINATKTKIEELTKIITMPDQQYKDNTKANPRKTFANRRNQTRI
;
A
#
# COMPACT_ATOMS: atom_id res chain seq x y z
N GLU A 1 31.95 7.73 -30.34
CA GLU A 1 33.12 8.64 -30.38
C GLU A 1 33.93 8.70 -29.08
N LEU A 2 33.34 8.96 -27.90
CA LEU A 2 34.11 8.98 -26.63
C LEU A 2 34.89 7.67 -26.34
N ARG A 3 34.33 6.52 -26.76
CA ARG A 3 34.90 5.18 -26.58
C ARG A 3 36.15 4.90 -27.43
N SER A 4 36.27 5.52 -28.60
CA SER A 4 37.50 5.44 -29.42
C SER A 4 38.58 6.37 -28.86
N HIS A 5 38.20 7.53 -28.30
CA HIS A 5 39.15 8.47 -27.70
C HIS A 5 39.68 8.04 -26.32
N LEU A 6 38.87 7.36 -25.49
CA LEU A 6 39.31 6.85 -24.18
C LEU A 6 40.31 5.71 -24.27
N LYS A 7 40.30 4.95 -25.38
CA LYS A 7 41.20 3.82 -25.61
C LYS A 7 42.67 4.26 -25.73
N ASP A 8 42.90 5.50 -26.15
CA ASP A 8 44.23 6.06 -26.41
C ASP A 8 44.76 6.98 -25.29
N LEU A 9 43.90 7.41 -24.34
CA LEU A 9 44.22 8.44 -23.33
C LEU A 9 44.32 7.93 -21.88
N ILE A 10 43.73 6.77 -21.57
CA ILE A 10 43.77 6.14 -20.25
C ILE A 10 44.14 4.68 -20.47
N SER A 11 45.07 4.13 -19.67
CA SER A 11 45.33 2.69 -19.64
C SER A 11 43.97 1.96 -19.52
N SER A 12 43.54 1.27 -20.59
CA SER A 12 42.20 0.66 -20.62
C SER A 12 42.02 -0.29 -19.42
N ASN A 13 43.10 -0.91 -18.98
CA ASN A 13 43.13 -1.79 -17.81
C ASN A 13 42.79 -1.04 -16.52
N SER A 14 43.28 0.19 -16.33
CA SER A 14 42.99 1.00 -15.13
C SER A 14 41.54 1.48 -15.10
N LEU A 15 40.97 1.82 -16.26
CA LEU A 15 39.55 2.18 -16.37
C LEU A 15 38.64 0.97 -16.08
N ILE A 16 38.95 -0.18 -16.68
CA ILE A 16 38.20 -1.42 -16.47
C ILE A 16 38.26 -1.86 -15.00
N GLN A 17 39.43 -1.78 -14.38
CA GLN A 17 39.60 -2.10 -12.96
C GLN A 17 38.75 -1.17 -12.08
N ASN A 18 38.76 0.14 -12.33
CA ASN A 18 37.94 1.09 -11.58
C ASN A 18 36.43 0.81 -11.74
N ILE A 19 35.97 0.55 -12.96
CA ILE A 19 34.56 0.20 -13.22
C ILE A 19 34.19 -1.12 -12.50
N ASN A 20 35.08 -2.11 -12.50
CA ASN A 20 34.88 -3.35 -11.73
C ASN A 20 34.71 -3.08 -10.23
N GLU A 21 35.58 -2.24 -9.66
CA GLU A 21 35.54 -1.85 -8.25
C GLU A 21 34.24 -1.10 -7.89
N GLN A 22 33.63 -0.37 -8.83
CA GLN A 22 32.36 0.32 -8.63
C GLN A 22 31.11 -0.57 -8.86
N ILE A 23 31.18 -1.56 -9.76
CA ILE A 23 30.05 -2.46 -10.04
C ILE A 23 29.83 -3.46 -8.92
N GLN A 24 30.91 -3.95 -8.30
CA GLN A 24 30.81 -5.00 -7.29
C GLN A 24 29.94 -4.57 -6.07
N PRO A 25 30.11 -3.37 -5.50
CA PRO A 25 29.20 -2.84 -4.47
C PRO A 25 27.73 -2.76 -4.90
N LEU A 26 27.44 -2.45 -6.18
CA LEU A 26 26.06 -2.41 -6.68
C LEU A 26 25.43 -3.81 -6.70
N ILE A 27 26.20 -4.82 -7.08
CA ILE A 27 25.75 -6.22 -7.08
C ILE A 27 25.53 -6.75 -5.66
N ASP A 28 26.34 -6.28 -4.71
CA ASP A 28 26.20 -6.65 -3.31
C ASP A 28 25.05 -5.89 -2.65
N ALA A 29 24.80 -4.63 -3.05
CA ALA A 29 23.60 -3.90 -2.68
C ALA A 29 22.33 -4.62 -3.18
N ILE A 30 22.30 -5.06 -4.44
CA ILE A 30 21.17 -5.83 -4.99
C ILE A 30 20.89 -7.11 -4.19
N GLU A 31 21.93 -7.75 -3.63
CA GLU A 31 21.76 -8.93 -2.78
C GLU A 31 21.22 -8.61 -1.39
N ASN A 32 21.73 -7.53 -0.79
CA ASN A 32 21.52 -7.20 0.62
C ASN A 32 20.35 -6.22 0.84
N GLN A 33 19.84 -5.61 -0.22
CA GLN A 33 18.76 -4.63 -0.13
C GLN A 33 17.46 -5.30 0.32
N LYS A 34 16.88 -4.74 1.39
CA LYS A 34 15.66 -5.23 2.02
C LYS A 34 14.47 -5.12 1.06
N GLU A 35 13.39 -5.84 1.37
CA GLU A 35 12.19 -6.00 0.53
C GLU A 35 11.33 -4.73 0.32
N GLU A 36 11.88 -3.54 0.55
CA GLU A 36 11.10 -2.30 0.66
C GLU A 36 11.53 -1.18 -0.31
N ASP A 37 12.62 -1.36 -1.06
CA ASP A 37 13.15 -0.32 -1.95
C ASP A 37 13.46 -0.86 -3.34
N GLU A 38 12.41 -1.29 -4.05
CA GLU A 38 12.51 -1.78 -5.43
C GLU A 38 12.96 -0.68 -6.40
N SER A 39 12.67 0.58 -6.10
CA SER A 39 13.14 1.74 -6.87
C SER A 39 14.66 1.85 -6.86
N ALA A 40 15.30 1.67 -5.70
CA ALA A 40 16.76 1.66 -5.64
C ALA A 40 17.37 0.45 -6.36
N LEU A 41 16.73 -0.72 -6.28
CA LEU A 41 17.14 -1.90 -7.07
C LEU A 41 17.10 -1.61 -8.57
N GLN A 42 16.08 -0.90 -9.04
CA GLN A 42 15.99 -0.45 -10.43
C GLN A 42 17.15 0.47 -10.80
N VAL A 43 17.44 1.48 -9.97
CA VAL A 43 18.57 2.41 -10.18
C VAL A 43 19.92 1.67 -10.23
N HIS A 44 20.11 0.66 -9.39
CA HIS A 44 21.33 -0.16 -9.42
C HIS A 44 21.42 -1.00 -10.71
N LEU A 45 20.33 -1.64 -11.12
CA LEU A 45 20.26 -2.38 -12.39
C LEU A 45 20.50 -1.48 -13.60
N ASP A 46 19.93 -0.27 -13.62
CA ASP A 46 20.13 0.72 -14.68
C ASP A 46 21.59 1.08 -14.85
N LYS A 47 22.29 1.37 -13.75
CA LYS A 47 23.72 1.68 -13.77
C LYS A 47 24.52 0.52 -14.35
N ILE A 48 24.24 -0.71 -13.93
CA ILE A 48 24.95 -1.90 -14.43
C ILE A 48 24.62 -2.14 -15.92
N ALA A 49 23.36 -1.95 -16.33
CA ALA A 49 22.93 -2.10 -17.73
C ALA A 49 23.58 -1.06 -18.64
N GLN A 50 23.66 0.20 -18.20
CA GLN A 50 24.34 1.27 -18.93
C GLN A 50 25.84 0.98 -19.09
N VAL A 51 26.50 0.50 -18.04
CA VAL A 51 27.91 0.09 -18.11
C VAL A 51 28.06 -1.08 -19.09
N GLN A 52 27.21 -2.09 -19.03
CA GLN A 52 27.25 -3.22 -19.98
C GLN A 52 27.09 -2.74 -21.44
N ALA A 53 26.13 -1.84 -21.72
CA ALA A 53 25.91 -1.32 -23.07
C ALA A 53 27.16 -0.60 -23.60
N CYS A 54 27.85 0.12 -22.72
CA CYS A 54 29.11 0.78 -23.02
C CYS A 54 30.34 -0.14 -22.97
N PHE A 55 30.27 -1.30 -22.33
CA PHE A 55 31.39 -2.23 -22.11
C PHE A 55 30.89 -3.70 -22.03
N PRO A 56 30.82 -4.43 -23.17
CA PRO A 56 30.27 -5.78 -23.24
C PRO A 56 30.93 -6.82 -22.32
N GLU A 57 32.21 -6.63 -21.95
CA GLU A 57 32.91 -7.46 -20.97
C GLU A 57 32.23 -7.50 -19.58
N PHE A 58 31.41 -6.50 -19.25
CA PHE A 58 30.63 -6.46 -18.00
C PHE A 58 29.30 -7.22 -18.08
N HIS A 59 29.00 -7.90 -19.20
CA HIS A 59 27.78 -8.69 -19.35
C HIS A 59 27.61 -9.75 -18.26
N ASN A 60 28.70 -10.37 -17.81
CA ASN A 60 28.66 -11.36 -16.73
C ASN A 60 28.20 -10.75 -15.39
N PHE A 61 28.57 -9.50 -15.11
CA PHE A 61 28.14 -8.78 -13.91
C PHE A 61 26.65 -8.44 -13.95
N TYR A 62 26.17 -7.97 -15.09
CA TYR A 62 24.74 -7.75 -15.32
C TYR A 62 23.94 -9.03 -15.14
N ASN A 63 24.35 -10.13 -15.79
CA ASN A 63 23.70 -11.43 -15.63
C ASN A 63 23.69 -11.90 -14.18
N LYS A 64 24.80 -11.72 -13.45
CA LYS A 64 24.88 -12.06 -12.03
C LYS A 64 23.86 -11.28 -11.20
N ALA A 65 23.70 -9.98 -11.45
CA ALA A 65 22.68 -9.15 -10.80
C ALA A 65 21.26 -9.65 -11.11
N CYS A 66 20.94 -9.92 -12.38
CA CYS A 66 19.65 -10.47 -12.80
C CYS A 66 19.35 -11.84 -12.16
N GLN A 67 20.34 -12.72 -12.03
CA GLN A 67 20.17 -14.03 -11.38
C GLN A 67 19.88 -13.92 -9.88
N LYS A 68 20.51 -12.96 -9.18
CA LYS A 68 20.21 -12.71 -7.76
C LYS A 68 18.76 -12.25 -7.57
N LEU A 69 18.30 -11.31 -8.40
CA LEU A 69 16.91 -10.84 -8.36
C LEU A 69 15.91 -11.93 -8.76
N LYS A 70 16.24 -12.75 -9.77
CA LYS A 70 15.44 -13.93 -10.12
C LYS A 70 15.25 -14.85 -8.91
N LYS A 71 16.31 -15.15 -8.16
CA LYS A 71 16.23 -15.99 -6.96
C LYS A 71 15.26 -15.41 -5.93
N ARG A 72 15.27 -14.08 -5.75
CA ARG A 72 14.33 -13.37 -4.88
C ARG A 72 12.88 -13.55 -5.35
N VAL A 73 12.60 -13.32 -6.63
CA VAL A 73 11.26 -13.54 -7.22
C VAL A 73 10.81 -14.98 -7.03
N VAL A 74 11.67 -15.96 -7.35
CA VAL A 74 11.35 -17.40 -7.22
C VAL A 74 11.00 -17.76 -5.77
N ASN A 75 11.73 -17.20 -4.79
CA ASN A 75 11.43 -17.42 -3.38
C ASN A 75 10.06 -16.85 -2.97
N CYS A 76 9.72 -15.64 -3.40
CA CYS A 76 8.40 -15.05 -3.14
C CYS A 76 7.28 -15.87 -3.80
N VAL A 77 7.46 -16.28 -5.06
CA VAL A 77 6.50 -17.15 -5.76
C VAL A 77 6.33 -18.48 -5.05
N ALA A 78 7.41 -19.10 -4.57
CA ALA A 78 7.35 -20.36 -3.83
C ALA A 78 6.57 -20.22 -2.51
N LYS A 79 6.82 -19.15 -1.75
CA LYS A 79 6.05 -18.82 -0.53
C LYS A 79 4.58 -18.59 -0.84
N ALA A 80 4.27 -17.80 -1.87
CA ALA A 80 2.90 -17.56 -2.31
C ALA A 80 2.17 -18.87 -2.69
N ARG A 81 2.83 -19.78 -3.41
CA ARG A 81 2.29 -21.12 -3.70
C ARG A 81 2.04 -21.95 -2.45
N GLU A 82 2.91 -21.86 -1.44
CA GLU A 82 2.72 -22.53 -0.16
C GLU A 82 1.52 -21.96 0.60
N CYS A 83 1.34 -20.64 0.60
CA CYS A 83 0.20 -19.98 1.21
C CYS A 83 -1.13 -20.44 0.60
N ILE A 84 -1.21 -20.57 -0.73
CA ILE A 84 -2.40 -21.11 -1.42
C ILE A 84 -2.69 -22.54 -0.92
N LYS A 85 -1.69 -23.41 -0.86
CA LYS A 85 -1.86 -24.80 -0.38
C LYS A 85 -2.36 -24.89 1.06
N LYS A 86 -1.93 -23.96 1.91
CA LYS A 86 -2.33 -23.89 3.33
C LYS A 86 -3.65 -23.14 3.56
N ASN A 87 -4.26 -22.58 2.51
CA ASN A 87 -5.42 -21.69 2.59
C ASN A 87 -5.17 -20.45 3.47
N THR A 88 -3.91 -19.98 3.53
CA THR A 88 -3.50 -18.79 4.30
C THR A 88 -3.45 -17.58 3.36
N PHE A 89 -4.63 -17.11 2.97
CA PHE A 89 -4.78 -16.15 1.89
C PHE A 89 -4.33 -14.72 2.24
N MET A 90 -4.31 -14.37 3.53
CA MET A 90 -3.76 -13.08 3.99
C MET A 90 -2.24 -13.02 3.79
N GLU A 91 -1.54 -14.11 4.09
CA GLU A 91 -0.11 -14.26 3.82
C GLU A 91 0.17 -14.33 2.32
N PHE A 92 -0.69 -15.01 1.56
CA PHE A 92 -0.61 -15.01 0.09
C PHE A 92 -0.65 -13.59 -0.48
N GLN A 93 -1.57 -12.75 -0.01
CA GLN A 93 -1.66 -11.35 -0.43
C GLN A 93 -0.36 -10.58 -0.14
N LYS A 94 0.20 -10.72 1.06
CA LYS A 94 1.47 -10.06 1.42
C LYS A 94 2.61 -10.49 0.50
N GLU A 95 2.67 -11.76 0.12
CA GLU A 95 3.69 -12.25 -0.82
C GLU A 95 3.40 -11.78 -2.26
N LEU A 96 2.13 -11.68 -2.67
CA LEU A 96 1.76 -11.13 -3.98
C LEU A 96 2.13 -9.65 -4.10
N ASP A 97 1.87 -8.85 -3.06
CA ASP A 97 2.26 -7.43 -3.00
C ASP A 97 3.79 -7.27 -3.17
N LYS A 98 4.59 -8.17 -2.57
CA LYS A 98 6.04 -8.18 -2.78
C LYS A 98 6.42 -8.49 -4.22
N ILE A 99 5.74 -9.44 -4.86
CA ILE A 99 5.99 -9.79 -6.27
C ILE A 99 5.60 -8.62 -7.17
N GLU A 100 4.48 -7.94 -6.88
CA GLU A 100 4.00 -6.79 -7.64
C GLU A 100 4.97 -5.61 -7.55
N LYS A 101 5.55 -5.34 -6.37
CA LYS A 101 6.62 -4.33 -6.26
C LYS A 101 7.82 -4.66 -7.14
N ILE A 102 8.21 -5.94 -7.24
CA ILE A 102 9.33 -6.38 -8.10
C ILE A 102 8.96 -6.32 -9.59
N LEU A 103 7.67 -6.20 -9.94
CA LEU A 103 7.21 -6.13 -11.33
C LEU A 103 7.80 -4.95 -12.10
N ILE A 104 8.16 -3.85 -11.42
CA ILE A 104 8.84 -2.71 -12.06
C ILE A 104 10.19 -3.11 -12.70
N LEU A 105 10.79 -4.20 -12.23
CA LEU A 105 12.05 -4.74 -12.75
C LEU A 105 11.85 -5.72 -13.93
N GLN A 106 10.61 -5.90 -14.39
CA GLN A 106 10.27 -6.86 -15.45
C GLN A 106 11.08 -6.65 -16.73
N GLU A 107 11.38 -5.41 -17.12
CA GLU A 107 12.13 -5.12 -18.35
C GLU A 107 13.55 -5.71 -18.32
N TYR A 108 14.22 -5.65 -17.16
CA TYR A 108 15.57 -6.25 -16.99
C TYR A 108 15.50 -7.76 -16.82
N LEU A 109 14.43 -8.26 -16.18
CA LEU A 109 14.32 -9.66 -15.79
C LEU A 109 13.65 -10.54 -16.84
N HIS A 110 13.03 -9.98 -17.88
CA HIS A 110 12.24 -10.74 -18.86
C HIS A 110 13.00 -11.91 -19.50
N SER A 111 14.30 -11.77 -19.70
CA SER A 111 15.15 -12.82 -20.25
C SER A 111 15.39 -14.00 -19.29
N VAL A 112 15.24 -13.79 -17.98
CA VAL A 112 15.55 -14.79 -16.94
C VAL A 112 14.32 -15.28 -16.18
N ILE A 113 13.27 -14.46 -16.08
CA ILE A 113 11.97 -14.78 -15.50
C ILE A 113 10.87 -13.84 -16.03
N ASP A 114 9.71 -14.41 -16.33
CA ASP A 114 8.50 -13.67 -16.68
C ASP A 114 7.62 -13.54 -15.42
N ILE A 115 7.76 -12.42 -14.72
CA ILE A 115 7.04 -12.15 -13.46
C ILE A 115 5.55 -12.05 -13.72
N LYS A 116 5.14 -11.43 -14.85
CA LYS A 116 3.73 -11.36 -15.24
C LYS A 116 3.12 -12.74 -15.41
N LYS A 117 3.86 -13.66 -16.03
CA LYS A 117 3.42 -15.06 -16.17
C LYS A 117 3.33 -15.78 -14.82
N GLU A 118 4.28 -15.56 -13.91
CA GLU A 118 4.22 -16.16 -12.57
C GLU A 118 3.07 -15.61 -11.73
N ILE A 119 2.78 -14.30 -11.79
CA ILE A 119 1.59 -13.70 -11.15
C ILE A 119 0.33 -14.37 -11.69
N LYS A 120 0.21 -14.51 -13.01
CA LYS A 120 -0.95 -15.16 -13.63
C LYS A 120 -1.10 -16.64 -13.21
N ASP A 121 -0.01 -17.40 -13.12
CA ASP A 121 -0.04 -18.78 -12.61
C ASP A 121 -0.49 -18.83 -11.14
N LEU A 122 -0.07 -17.87 -10.31
CA LEU A 122 -0.53 -17.76 -8.93
C LEU A 122 -2.03 -17.43 -8.85
N GLU A 123 -2.51 -16.50 -9.67
CA GLU A 123 -3.93 -16.14 -9.76
C GLU A 123 -4.80 -17.32 -10.19
N GLU A 124 -4.40 -18.04 -11.25
CA GLU A 124 -5.12 -19.23 -11.73
C GLU A 124 -5.17 -20.32 -10.64
N ARG A 125 -4.07 -20.57 -9.92
CA ARG A 125 -4.04 -21.52 -8.80
C ARG A 125 -4.91 -21.07 -7.64
N ALA A 126 -4.86 -19.80 -7.26
CA ALA A 126 -5.68 -19.25 -6.20
C ALA A 126 -7.17 -19.39 -6.56
N LEU A 127 -7.54 -19.10 -7.80
CA LEU A 127 -8.90 -19.27 -8.30
C LEU A 127 -9.37 -20.73 -8.22
N ILE A 128 -8.56 -21.70 -8.65
CA ILE A 128 -8.90 -23.13 -8.54
C ILE A 128 -9.13 -23.52 -7.08
N CYS A 129 -8.22 -23.12 -6.19
CA CYS A 129 -8.33 -23.38 -4.76
C CYS A 129 -9.61 -22.77 -4.17
N LEU A 130 -9.92 -21.52 -4.50
CA LEU A 130 -11.14 -20.86 -4.07
C LEU A 130 -12.40 -21.52 -4.62
N LYS A 131 -12.38 -22.05 -5.86
CA LYS A 131 -13.49 -22.82 -6.43
C LYS A 131 -13.72 -24.10 -5.64
N ASP A 132 -12.67 -24.83 -5.29
CA ASP A 132 -12.79 -26.06 -4.51
C ASP A 132 -13.37 -25.78 -3.12
N ILE A 133 -12.88 -24.74 -2.45
CA ILE A 133 -13.39 -24.25 -1.17
C ILE A 133 -14.86 -23.82 -1.28
N ALA A 134 -15.21 -23.02 -2.29
CA ALA A 134 -16.58 -22.58 -2.53
C ALA A 134 -17.52 -23.76 -2.79
N ASN A 135 -17.10 -24.72 -3.61
CA ASN A 135 -17.86 -25.93 -3.91
C ASN A 135 -18.12 -26.76 -2.66
N GLU A 136 -17.12 -26.92 -1.78
CA GLU A 136 -17.30 -27.58 -0.47
C GLU A 136 -18.39 -26.88 0.35
N GLY A 137 -18.37 -25.55 0.38
CA GLY A 137 -19.39 -24.74 1.06
C GLY A 137 -20.78 -24.82 0.42
N PHE A 138 -20.86 -24.75 -0.91
CA PHE A 138 -22.12 -24.89 -1.64
C PHE A 138 -22.77 -26.25 -1.39
N VAL A 139 -21.99 -27.34 -1.35
CA VAL A 139 -22.50 -28.68 -1.03
C VAL A 139 -23.09 -28.71 0.38
N VAL A 140 -22.42 -28.09 1.35
CA VAL A 140 -22.93 -27.98 2.73
C VAL A 140 -24.23 -27.19 2.78
N LEU A 141 -24.28 -26.01 2.15
CA LEU A 141 -25.47 -25.15 2.13
C LEU A 141 -26.64 -25.85 1.42
N LYS A 142 -26.41 -26.45 0.25
CA LYS A 142 -27.44 -27.19 -0.49
C LYS A 142 -27.93 -28.42 0.27
N LYS A 143 -27.05 -29.10 1.02
CA LYS A 143 -27.48 -30.23 1.87
C LYS A 143 -28.35 -29.74 3.03
N ALA A 144 -28.07 -28.56 3.58
CA ALA A 144 -28.90 -27.96 4.63
C ALA A 144 -30.25 -27.47 4.09
N ILE A 145 -30.29 -27.07 2.81
CA ILE A 145 -31.50 -26.71 2.06
C ILE A 145 -31.98 -27.93 1.27
N LYS A 146 -32.60 -28.92 1.92
CA LYS A 146 -33.23 -30.00 1.15
C LYS A 146 -34.54 -29.48 0.55
N GLU A 147 -34.60 -29.43 -0.77
CA GLU A 147 -35.88 -29.45 -1.49
C GLU A 147 -36.33 -30.91 -1.55
N ASP A 148 -37.42 -31.25 -0.87
CA ASP A 148 -37.97 -32.60 -0.83
C ASP A 148 -38.69 -32.91 -2.17
N PRO A 149 -38.15 -33.72 -3.10
CA PRO A 149 -38.79 -33.97 -4.39
C PRO A 149 -39.86 -35.06 -4.30
N SER A 150 -40.12 -35.63 -3.11
CA SER A 150 -40.72 -36.96 -3.00
C SER A 150 -41.63 -37.14 -1.78
N LYS A 151 -42.62 -36.24 -1.59
CA LYS A 151 -43.83 -36.59 -0.84
C LYS A 151 -45.09 -36.33 -1.63
N GLY A 152 -45.26 -37.13 -2.67
CA GLY A 152 -46.58 -37.52 -3.16
C GLY A 152 -47.30 -38.37 -2.11
N GLN A 153 -47.77 -37.76 -1.02
CA GLN A 153 -48.79 -38.36 -0.17
C GLN A 153 -50.13 -37.69 -0.47
N LYS A 154 -50.99 -38.50 -1.10
CA LYS A 154 -52.38 -38.19 -1.43
C LYS A 154 -53.14 -37.66 -0.21
N GLN A 155 -53.29 -36.34 -0.11
CA GLN A 155 -54.41 -35.75 0.60
C GLN A 155 -54.98 -34.60 -0.23
N LYS A 156 -56.15 -34.85 -0.81
CA LYS A 156 -56.98 -33.85 -1.49
C LYS A 156 -57.45 -32.82 -0.47
N VAL A 157 -56.72 -31.71 -0.32
CA VAL A 157 -57.31 -30.41 0.01
C VAL A 157 -56.52 -29.36 -0.79
N LYS A 158 -57.23 -28.57 -1.60
CA LYS A 158 -56.67 -27.43 -2.32
C LYS A 158 -56.02 -26.46 -1.31
N LYS A 159 -54.71 -26.49 -1.20
CA LYS A 159 -53.89 -25.40 -0.65
C LYS A 159 -52.65 -25.28 -1.53
N VAL A 160 -52.31 -24.03 -1.79
CA VAL A 160 -51.17 -23.54 -2.58
C VAL A 160 -49.95 -24.44 -2.37
N GLU A 161 -49.40 -24.99 -3.46
CA GLU A 161 -48.11 -25.67 -3.47
C GLU A 161 -47.01 -24.67 -3.11
N THR A 162 -46.84 -24.42 -1.81
CA THR A 162 -45.54 -24.01 -1.30
C THR A 162 -44.72 -25.29 -1.25
N ALA A 163 -43.67 -25.38 -2.07
CA ALA A 163 -42.65 -26.41 -1.90
C ALA A 163 -42.21 -26.37 -0.42
N ASN A 164 -42.52 -27.43 0.33
CA ASN A 164 -42.08 -27.57 1.70
C ASN A 164 -40.58 -27.86 1.65
N VAL A 165 -39.79 -26.79 1.56
CA VAL A 165 -38.35 -26.84 1.84
C VAL A 165 -38.22 -27.31 3.28
N GLN A 166 -37.31 -28.26 3.52
CA GLN A 166 -36.99 -28.72 4.86
C GLN A 166 -35.58 -28.24 5.18
N ILE A 167 -35.46 -27.36 6.16
CA ILE A 167 -34.16 -26.81 6.55
C ILE A 167 -33.58 -27.61 7.71
N GLU A 168 -32.47 -28.28 7.45
CA GLU A 168 -31.73 -29.02 8.45
C GLU A 168 -30.76 -28.10 9.21
N LYS A 169 -30.67 -28.31 10.53
CA LYS A 169 -29.67 -27.65 11.37
C LYS A 169 -28.27 -27.94 10.83
N LEU A 170 -27.44 -26.90 10.70
CA LEU A 170 -26.03 -27.08 10.36
C LEU A 170 -25.32 -27.80 11.52
N ASP A 171 -24.71 -28.93 11.23
CA ASP A 171 -23.86 -29.61 12.20
C ASP A 171 -22.53 -28.86 12.39
N LYS A 172 -21.78 -29.26 13.41
CA LYS A 172 -20.50 -28.62 13.75
C LYS A 172 -19.49 -28.67 12.60
N SER A 173 -19.47 -29.76 11.83
CA SER A 173 -18.57 -29.91 10.68
C SER A 173 -18.93 -28.96 9.55
N ALA A 174 -20.22 -28.79 9.27
CA ALA A 174 -20.73 -27.83 8.30
C ALA A 174 -20.34 -26.39 8.68
N ILE A 175 -20.47 -26.03 9.97
CA ILE A 175 -20.05 -24.73 10.49
C ILE A 175 -18.53 -24.52 10.32
N ASP A 176 -17.72 -25.54 10.62
CA ASP A 176 -16.27 -25.46 10.48
C ASP A 176 -15.83 -25.30 9.00
N ILE A 177 -16.51 -25.96 8.07
CA ILE A 177 -16.31 -25.76 6.61
C ILE A 177 -16.64 -24.32 6.20
N LEU A 178 -17.80 -23.80 6.62
CA LEU A 178 -18.20 -22.42 6.29
C LEU A 178 -17.25 -21.38 6.90
N LYS A 179 -16.73 -21.60 8.11
CA LYS A 179 -15.69 -20.76 8.73
C LYS A 179 -14.39 -20.78 7.94
N LYS A 180 -13.93 -21.96 7.53
CA LYS A 180 -12.74 -22.11 6.68
C LYS A 180 -12.90 -21.37 5.37
N ASN A 181 -14.07 -21.48 4.73
CA ASN A 181 -14.38 -20.79 3.49
C ASN A 181 -14.37 -19.27 3.68
N LYS A 182 -14.98 -18.79 4.76
CA LYS A 182 -14.95 -17.37 5.10
C LYS A 182 -13.53 -16.83 5.24
N ASN A 183 -12.63 -17.52 5.93
CA ASN A 183 -11.24 -17.06 6.05
C ASN A 183 -10.54 -16.94 4.68
N ALA A 184 -10.95 -17.73 3.70
CA ALA A 184 -10.49 -17.62 2.31
C ALA A 184 -11.16 -16.45 1.54
N PHE A 185 -12.35 -16.02 1.94
CA PHE A 185 -13.13 -14.94 1.32
C PHE A 185 -13.17 -13.62 2.11
N ASP A 186 -12.50 -13.56 3.26
CA ASP A 186 -12.30 -12.36 4.09
C ASP A 186 -11.23 -11.43 3.50
N LEU A 187 -10.66 -11.78 2.34
CA LEU A 187 -9.87 -10.83 1.56
C LEU A 187 -10.70 -9.58 1.25
N PRO A 188 -10.08 -8.39 1.33
CA PRO A 188 -10.52 -7.24 0.57
C PRO A 188 -10.34 -7.56 -0.92
N CYS A 189 -11.29 -8.29 -1.51
CA CYS A 189 -11.28 -8.66 -2.92
C CYS A 189 -11.30 -7.42 -3.86
N GLU A 190 -11.51 -6.23 -3.30
CA GLU A 190 -11.41 -4.95 -3.99
C GLU A 190 -9.97 -4.44 -4.16
N TYR A 191 -9.01 -4.86 -3.33
CA TYR A 191 -7.67 -4.25 -3.28
C TYR A 191 -6.60 -5.00 -4.05
N VAL A 192 -6.69 -6.33 -4.09
CA VAL A 192 -5.80 -7.12 -4.94
C VAL A 192 -6.43 -7.14 -6.32
N GLY A 193 -5.65 -6.90 -7.38
CA GLY A 193 -6.09 -6.91 -8.78
C GLY A 193 -6.64 -8.26 -9.28
N LEU A 194 -7.28 -9.06 -8.42
CA LEU A 194 -7.97 -10.30 -8.74
C LEU A 194 -8.87 -10.09 -9.95
N ASP A 195 -8.80 -11.09 -10.82
CA ASP A 195 -9.56 -11.11 -12.03
C ASP A 195 -11.08 -11.06 -11.75
N LYS A 196 -11.83 -10.71 -12.80
CA LYS A 196 -13.29 -10.62 -12.73
C LYS A 196 -13.91 -11.94 -12.25
N SER A 197 -13.34 -13.07 -12.64
CA SER A 197 -13.89 -14.40 -12.34
C SER A 197 -13.81 -14.75 -10.85
N THR A 198 -12.72 -14.40 -10.17
CA THR A 198 -12.55 -14.58 -8.73
C THR A 198 -13.57 -13.74 -7.96
N LYS A 199 -13.76 -12.48 -8.38
CA LYS A 199 -14.75 -11.57 -7.77
C LYS A 199 -16.18 -12.09 -7.93
N GLU A 200 -16.51 -12.64 -9.10
CA GLU A 200 -17.81 -13.27 -9.36
C GLU A 200 -18.02 -14.53 -8.52
N LEU A 201 -16.99 -15.35 -8.33
CA LEU A 201 -17.06 -16.53 -7.46
C LEU A 201 -17.37 -16.14 -6.01
N VAL A 202 -16.65 -15.15 -5.46
CA VAL A 202 -16.90 -14.66 -4.09
C VAL A 202 -18.34 -14.16 -3.96
N ARG A 203 -18.81 -13.35 -4.93
CA ARG A 203 -20.17 -12.83 -4.95
C ARG A 203 -21.20 -13.95 -5.01
N SER A 204 -20.99 -14.96 -5.86
CA SER A 204 -21.87 -16.12 -5.97
C SER A 204 -21.95 -16.89 -4.65
N PHE A 205 -20.81 -17.09 -3.98
CA PHE A 205 -20.78 -17.79 -2.70
C PHE A 205 -21.53 -17.02 -1.60
N VAL A 206 -21.32 -15.70 -1.53
CA VAL A 206 -22.05 -14.83 -0.59
C VAL A 206 -23.56 -14.85 -0.86
N ASN A 207 -23.97 -14.82 -2.13
CA ASN A 207 -25.39 -14.87 -2.50
C ASN A 207 -26.06 -16.17 -2.05
N GLU A 208 -25.38 -17.30 -2.12
CA GLU A 208 -25.96 -18.58 -1.64
C GLU A 208 -26.07 -18.63 -0.12
N ILE A 209 -25.11 -18.05 0.60
CA ILE A 209 -25.22 -17.88 2.06
C ILE A 209 -26.46 -17.03 2.39
N ILE A 210 -26.68 -15.94 1.65
CA ILE A 210 -27.87 -15.09 1.81
C ILE A 210 -29.14 -15.89 1.53
N GLU A 211 -29.16 -16.67 0.45
CA GLU A 211 -30.31 -17.51 0.09
C GLU A 211 -30.63 -18.55 1.18
N TYR A 212 -29.62 -19.19 1.75
CA TYR A 212 -29.78 -20.08 2.90
C TYR A 212 -30.51 -19.38 4.06
N PHE A 213 -30.05 -18.19 4.44
CA PHE A 213 -30.65 -17.43 5.54
C PHE A 213 -32.07 -16.97 5.24
N GLU A 214 -32.36 -16.54 4.02
CA GLU A 214 -33.73 -16.18 3.63
C GLU A 214 -34.66 -17.39 3.68
N LYS A 215 -34.20 -18.58 3.25
CA LYS A 215 -35.00 -19.81 3.40
C LYS A 215 -35.25 -20.14 4.88
N VAL A 216 -34.23 -20.04 5.75
CA VAL A 216 -34.38 -20.26 7.20
C VAL A 216 -35.44 -19.31 7.78
N ARG A 217 -35.39 -18.04 7.39
CA ARG A 217 -36.35 -17.01 7.79
C ARG A 217 -37.78 -17.36 7.34
N GLN A 218 -37.96 -17.80 6.11
CA GLN A 218 -39.27 -18.20 5.59
C GLN A 218 -39.83 -19.41 6.33
N GLU A 219 -39.00 -20.42 6.61
CA GLU A 219 -39.45 -21.63 7.30
C GLU A 219 -39.83 -21.38 8.75
N ILE A 220 -39.06 -20.56 9.47
CA ILE A 220 -39.44 -20.07 10.79
C ILE A 220 -40.79 -19.35 10.71
N SER A 221 -40.94 -18.43 9.75
CA SER A 221 -42.19 -17.68 9.55
C SER A 221 -43.38 -18.60 9.26
N ASN A 222 -43.20 -19.65 8.47
CA ASN A 222 -44.23 -20.64 8.14
C ASN A 222 -44.60 -21.51 9.35
N LEU A 223 -43.61 -22.01 10.09
CA LEU A 223 -43.83 -22.74 11.35
C LEU A 223 -44.66 -21.91 12.33
N PHE A 224 -44.36 -20.62 12.46
CA PHE A 224 -45.14 -19.71 13.31
C PHE A 224 -46.56 -19.50 12.79
N LYS A 225 -46.76 -19.35 11.48
CA LYS A 225 -48.10 -19.25 10.89
C LYS A 225 -48.91 -20.53 11.13
N GLU A 226 -48.36 -21.70 10.79
CA GLU A 226 -49.03 -22.98 10.97
C GLU A 226 -49.37 -23.24 12.43
N LYS A 227 -48.42 -23.03 13.35
CA LYS A 227 -48.64 -23.24 14.78
C LYS A 227 -49.59 -22.21 15.37
N LYS A 228 -49.62 -20.98 14.86
CA LYS A 228 -50.64 -19.98 15.22
C LYS A 228 -52.03 -20.46 14.80
N TYR A 229 -52.19 -20.99 13.58
CA TYR A 229 -53.48 -21.51 13.12
C TYR A 229 -53.90 -22.79 13.88
N GLU A 230 -52.99 -23.72 14.14
CA GLU A 230 -53.28 -24.91 14.97
C GLU A 230 -53.69 -24.51 16.39
N ALA A 231 -52.96 -23.59 17.03
CA ALA A 231 -53.30 -23.07 18.33
C ALA A 231 -54.66 -22.36 18.32
N PHE A 232 -54.95 -21.56 17.29
CA PHE A 232 -56.26 -20.92 17.13
C PHE A 232 -57.39 -21.92 16.91
N ASP A 233 -57.19 -22.96 16.11
CA ASP A 233 -58.18 -24.01 15.87
C ASP A 233 -58.40 -24.89 17.11
N GLU A 234 -57.36 -25.07 17.93
CA GLU A 234 -57.43 -25.77 19.22
C GLU A 234 -58.17 -24.93 20.25
N ILE A 235 -57.86 -23.63 20.37
CA ILE A 235 -58.61 -22.65 21.17
C ILE A 235 -60.07 -22.58 20.72
N LYS A 236 -60.34 -22.56 19.41
CA LYS A 236 -61.71 -22.53 18.87
C LYS A 236 -62.49 -23.80 19.19
N ARG A 237 -61.85 -24.98 19.13
CA ARG A 237 -62.43 -26.25 19.61
C ARG A 237 -62.70 -26.22 21.11
N PHE A 238 -61.86 -25.52 21.87
CA PHE A 238 -61.96 -25.38 23.32
C PHE A 238 -63.10 -24.46 23.75
N VAL A 239 -63.25 -23.31 23.10
CA VAL A 239 -64.38 -22.37 23.33
C VAL A 239 -65.72 -23.00 22.93
N LEU A 240 -65.70 -23.96 22.01
CA LEU A 240 -66.89 -24.70 21.56
C LEU A 240 -67.10 -26.06 22.27
N GLY A 241 -66.18 -26.48 23.14
CA GLY A 241 -66.21 -27.78 23.80
C GLY A 241 -66.18 -27.64 25.32
N ASP A 242 -67.32 -27.84 25.96
CA ASP A 242 -67.46 -27.75 27.41
C ASP A 242 -66.61 -28.83 28.12
N GLY A 243 -65.47 -28.39 28.66
CA GLY A 243 -64.74 -29.10 29.72
C GLY A 243 -63.45 -29.79 29.27
N ILE A 244 -62.31 -29.27 29.75
CA ILE A 244 -61.15 -29.97 30.35
C ILE A 244 -59.98 -28.96 30.41
N THR A 245 -59.74 -28.38 31.59
CA THR A 245 -58.92 -27.17 31.80
C THR A 245 -57.45 -27.39 32.18
N SER A 246 -56.91 -28.62 32.23
CA SER A 246 -55.55 -28.83 32.78
C SER A 246 -54.56 -29.63 31.93
N LYS A 247 -55.02 -30.44 30.94
CA LYS A 247 -54.12 -31.36 30.22
C LYS A 247 -53.50 -30.78 28.93
N THR A 248 -54.14 -29.78 28.33
CA THR A 248 -53.77 -29.21 27.03
C THR A 248 -52.88 -27.97 27.11
N GLY A 249 -52.97 -27.19 28.20
CA GLY A 249 -52.03 -26.08 28.44
C GLY A 249 -50.57 -26.56 28.48
N SER A 250 -50.31 -27.73 29.07
CA SER A 250 -48.99 -28.35 29.08
C SER A 250 -48.46 -28.68 27.67
N GLN A 251 -49.31 -29.14 26.75
CA GLN A 251 -48.89 -29.46 25.37
C GLN A 251 -48.66 -28.20 24.53
N TYR A 252 -49.46 -27.15 24.74
CA TYR A 252 -49.25 -25.84 24.13
C TYR A 252 -47.92 -25.21 24.58
N TYR A 253 -47.67 -25.19 25.89
CA TYR A 253 -46.40 -24.70 26.45
C TYR A 253 -45.20 -25.53 25.97
N GLN A 254 -45.29 -26.86 25.91
CA GLN A 254 -44.21 -27.71 25.37
C GLN A 254 -43.94 -27.44 23.88
N THR A 255 -44.97 -27.13 23.10
CA THR A 255 -44.82 -26.82 21.67
C THR A 255 -44.18 -25.45 21.47
N ILE A 256 -44.62 -24.43 22.22
CA ILE A 256 -43.96 -23.12 22.26
C ILE A 256 -42.51 -23.24 22.71
N GLU A 257 -42.23 -24.03 23.74
CA GLU A 257 -40.88 -24.25 24.26
C GLU A 257 -39.97 -24.91 23.21
N LYS A 258 -40.47 -25.88 22.43
CA LYS A 258 -39.73 -26.46 21.30
C LYS A 258 -39.43 -25.44 20.21
N ILE A 259 -40.40 -24.60 19.85
CA ILE A 259 -40.20 -23.54 18.85
C ILE A 259 -39.19 -22.49 19.35
N ASN A 260 -39.32 -22.06 20.60
CA ASN A 260 -38.38 -21.11 21.23
C ASN A 260 -36.98 -21.71 21.39
N THR A 261 -36.88 -23.02 21.61
CA THR A 261 -35.59 -23.71 21.66
C THR A 261 -34.94 -23.76 20.27
N PHE A 262 -35.70 -24.12 19.23
CA PHE A 262 -35.22 -24.06 17.86
C PHE A 262 -34.80 -22.64 17.45
N ALA A 263 -35.61 -21.63 17.76
CA ALA A 263 -35.28 -20.23 17.48
C ALA A 263 -34.02 -19.76 18.22
N ARG A 264 -33.83 -20.16 19.50
CA ARG A 264 -32.59 -19.86 20.26
C ARG A 264 -31.37 -20.56 19.67
N GLU A 265 -31.51 -21.78 19.18
CA GLU A 265 -30.42 -22.51 18.52
C GLU A 265 -30.06 -21.88 17.17
N VAL A 266 -31.04 -21.54 16.34
CA VAL A 266 -30.82 -20.81 15.09
C VAL A 266 -30.20 -19.44 15.37
N GLN A 267 -30.67 -18.71 16.39
CA GLN A 267 -30.07 -17.46 16.81
C GLN A 267 -28.61 -17.64 17.22
N LYS A 268 -28.28 -18.72 17.94
CA LYS A 268 -26.90 -19.04 18.32
C LYS A 268 -26.03 -19.35 17.09
N ASP A 269 -26.57 -20.06 16.10
CA ASP A 269 -25.88 -20.34 14.85
C ASP A 269 -25.68 -19.03 14.05
N ILE A 270 -26.69 -18.17 14.00
CA ILE A 270 -26.63 -16.82 13.43
C ILE A 270 -25.57 -15.99 14.16
N ASP A 271 -25.59 -15.90 15.48
CA ASP A 271 -24.63 -15.12 16.26
C ASP A 271 -23.21 -15.70 16.11
N THR A 272 -23.07 -17.00 15.93
CA THR A 272 -21.77 -17.64 15.64
C THR A 272 -21.28 -17.30 14.23
N ILE A 273 -22.18 -17.24 13.25
CA ILE A 273 -21.86 -16.89 11.86
C ILE A 273 -21.62 -15.38 11.73
N LEU A 274 -22.52 -14.54 12.24
CA LEU A 274 -22.41 -13.07 12.30
C LEU A 274 -21.25 -12.61 13.16
N GLY A 275 -21.05 -13.18 14.35
CA GLY A 275 -19.90 -12.90 15.21
C GLY A 275 -18.57 -13.32 14.59
N SER A 276 -18.62 -14.16 13.55
CA SER A 276 -17.46 -14.42 12.71
C SER A 276 -17.33 -13.38 11.58
N LEU A 277 -18.41 -12.88 10.97
CA LEU A 277 -18.39 -11.92 9.84
C LEU A 277 -17.86 -10.53 10.26
N SER A 278 -17.10 -9.87 9.37
CA SER A 278 -16.64 -8.49 9.63
C SER A 278 -17.81 -7.51 9.69
N THR A 279 -17.71 -6.50 10.55
CA THR A 279 -18.77 -5.50 10.85
C THR A 279 -19.36 -4.83 9.61
N ASP A 280 -18.58 -4.64 8.54
CA ASP A 280 -19.04 -4.02 7.29
C ASP A 280 -20.03 -4.89 6.50
N LYS A 281 -19.93 -6.23 6.59
CA LYS A 281 -20.85 -7.16 5.90
C LYS A 281 -22.13 -7.42 6.70
N ILE A 282 -22.07 -7.26 8.03
CA ILE A 282 -23.25 -7.35 8.91
C ILE A 282 -24.28 -6.26 8.55
N CYS A 283 -23.83 -5.06 8.20
CA CYS A 283 -24.70 -3.96 7.76
C CYS A 283 -25.48 -4.25 6.46
N GLN A 284 -25.05 -5.22 5.64
CA GLN A 284 -25.79 -5.64 4.45
C GLN A 284 -26.84 -6.72 4.75
N LEU A 285 -26.62 -7.54 5.78
CA LEU A 285 -27.53 -8.60 6.21
C LEU A 285 -28.69 -8.09 7.07
N ILE A 286 -28.50 -6.97 7.78
CA ILE A 286 -29.56 -6.30 8.54
C ILE A 286 -30.39 -5.44 7.57
N THR A 287 -31.19 -6.07 6.72
CA THR A 287 -32.21 -5.39 5.94
C THR A 287 -33.45 -5.08 6.79
N ILE A 288 -34.15 -3.99 6.43
CA ILE A 288 -35.38 -3.39 7.00
C ILE A 288 -36.44 -4.42 7.45
N ASP A 289 -36.46 -5.55 6.76
CA ASP A 289 -37.41 -6.65 6.87
C ASP A 289 -37.21 -7.55 8.12
N CYS A 290 -36.04 -7.49 8.75
CA CYS A 290 -35.69 -8.22 9.98
C CYS A 290 -35.93 -7.40 11.26
N MET A 291 -36.51 -6.18 11.20
CA MET A 291 -36.83 -5.41 12.41
C MET A 291 -38.32 -5.41 12.74
N SER A 292 -39.21 -5.46 11.75
CA SER A 292 -40.66 -5.50 11.98
C SER A 292 -41.12 -6.73 12.79
N TRP A 293 -40.47 -7.88 12.63
CA TRP A 293 -40.77 -9.08 13.42
C TRP A 293 -40.35 -9.02 14.90
N ILE A 294 -39.42 -8.12 15.26
CA ILE A 294 -38.96 -7.92 16.66
C ILE A 294 -39.98 -7.07 17.41
N ASP A 295 -40.56 -6.06 16.74
CA ASP A 295 -41.65 -5.24 17.29
C ASP A 295 -42.93 -6.05 17.49
N GLU A 296 -43.27 -6.96 16.58
CA GLU A 296 -44.49 -7.77 16.68
C GLU A 296 -44.49 -8.81 17.82
N ARG A 297 -43.37 -8.99 18.55
CA ARG A 297 -43.21 -10.09 19.53
C ARG A 297 -42.81 -9.68 20.94
N GLN A 298 -42.67 -8.40 21.23
CA GLN A 298 -42.46 -7.94 22.60
C GLN A 298 -43.80 -7.75 23.30
N GLU A 299 -44.36 -8.84 23.83
CA GLU A 299 -45.60 -8.79 24.65
C GLU A 299 -45.33 -8.61 26.15
N ASP A 300 -44.07 -8.51 26.61
CA ASP A 300 -43.74 -8.31 28.02
C ASP A 300 -42.72 -7.18 28.23
N ASP A 301 -42.92 -6.45 29.32
CA ASP A 301 -42.28 -5.22 29.83
C ASP A 301 -40.74 -5.29 30.03
N SER A 302 -40.07 -6.30 29.45
CA SER A 302 -38.62 -6.46 29.49
C SER A 302 -37.96 -5.66 28.36
N SER A 303 -37.41 -4.49 28.71
CA SER A 303 -36.48 -3.65 27.93
C SER A 303 -36.48 -3.87 26.42
N ASN A 304 -37.22 -3.02 25.70
CA ASN A 304 -37.35 -3.10 24.26
C ASN A 304 -35.98 -3.22 23.58
N LEU A 305 -35.76 -4.34 22.88
CA LEU A 305 -34.51 -4.63 22.16
C LEU A 305 -34.14 -3.50 21.19
N ILE A 306 -35.14 -2.86 20.58
CA ILE A 306 -34.94 -1.69 19.72
C ILE A 306 -34.38 -0.53 20.52
N ASP A 307 -34.84 -0.31 21.74
CA ASP A 307 -34.30 0.75 22.61
C ASP A 307 -32.86 0.45 23.03
N ILE A 308 -32.52 -0.83 23.28
CA ILE A 308 -31.13 -1.24 23.54
C ILE A 308 -30.26 -1.00 22.31
N ILE A 309 -30.73 -1.36 21.11
CA ILE A 309 -30.02 -1.12 19.84
C ILE A 309 -29.85 0.39 19.61
N LYS A 310 -30.91 1.18 19.83
CA LYS A 310 -30.87 2.65 19.76
C LYS A 310 -29.84 3.22 20.73
N GLN A 311 -29.79 2.73 21.98
CA GLN A 311 -28.80 3.18 22.96
C GLN A 311 -27.37 2.81 22.56
N LYS A 312 -27.14 1.58 22.08
CA LYS A 312 -25.82 1.15 21.60
C LYS A 312 -25.37 1.96 20.37
N LEU A 313 -26.27 2.22 19.43
CA LEU A 313 -25.98 3.08 18.28
C LEU A 313 -25.67 4.50 18.72
N LYS A 314 -26.44 5.07 19.66
CA LYS A 314 -26.15 6.40 20.22
C LYS A 314 -24.77 6.47 20.88
N LEU A 315 -24.40 5.45 21.65
CA LEU A 315 -23.06 5.35 22.25
C LEU A 315 -21.97 5.26 21.16
N HIS A 316 -22.17 4.41 20.16
CA HIS A 316 -21.25 4.27 19.02
C HIS A 316 -21.06 5.58 18.24
N PHE A 317 -22.15 6.34 18.03
CA PHE A 317 -22.06 7.66 17.41
C PHE A 317 -21.28 8.65 18.29
N TYR A 318 -21.41 8.57 19.61
CA TYR A 318 -20.64 9.40 20.53
C TYR A 318 -19.14 9.05 20.45
N GLU A 319 -18.79 7.77 20.40
CA GLU A 319 -17.40 7.31 20.23
C GLU A 319 -16.81 7.78 18.90
N LEU A 320 -17.53 7.59 17.79
CA LEU A 320 -17.14 8.12 16.47
C LEU A 320 -16.99 9.63 16.49
N GLN A 321 -17.86 10.32 17.22
CA GLN A 321 -17.78 11.77 17.38
C GLN A 321 -16.47 12.17 18.07
N GLN A 322 -16.10 11.50 19.16
CA GLN A 322 -14.84 11.75 19.86
C GLN A 322 -13.64 11.45 18.96
N SER A 323 -13.62 10.28 18.31
CA SER A 323 -12.56 9.93 17.36
C SER A 323 -12.44 10.94 16.22
N SER A 324 -13.55 11.51 15.73
CA SER A 324 -13.51 12.54 14.69
C SER A 324 -13.00 13.89 15.16
N GLN A 325 -13.14 14.22 16.45
CA GLN A 325 -12.62 15.46 17.05
C GLN A 325 -11.11 15.35 17.31
N GLU A 326 -10.65 14.16 17.68
CA GLU A 326 -9.23 13.87 17.89
C GLU A 326 -8.49 13.59 16.58
N LEU A 327 -9.21 13.47 15.46
CA LEU A 327 -8.63 13.20 14.16
C LEU A 327 -7.95 14.43 13.58
N GLU A 328 -6.64 14.50 13.77
CA GLU A 328 -5.78 15.43 13.07
C GLU A 328 -5.38 14.85 11.70
N ILE A 329 -5.87 15.46 10.62
CA ILE A 329 -5.52 15.02 9.26
C ILE A 329 -4.17 15.61 8.90
N ASP A 330 -3.14 14.81 9.16
CA ASP A 330 -1.76 15.06 8.74
C ASP A 330 -1.50 14.32 7.42
N LEU A 331 -1.00 15.06 6.42
CA LEU A 331 -0.69 14.50 5.11
C LEU A 331 0.61 13.69 5.09
N ASP A 332 1.51 13.93 6.04
CA ASP A 332 2.78 13.18 6.16
C ASP A 332 2.58 11.82 6.84
N HIS A 333 1.38 11.60 7.39
CA HIS A 333 0.98 10.36 8.05
C HIS A 333 -0.18 9.69 7.31
N PRO A 334 0.09 8.81 6.32
CA PRO A 334 -0.94 8.20 5.49
C PRO A 334 -2.00 7.40 6.28
N GLU A 335 -1.67 6.99 7.50
CA GLU A 335 -2.61 6.32 8.41
C GLU A 335 -3.76 7.25 8.86
N HIS A 336 -3.54 8.56 8.98
CA HIS A 336 -4.57 9.52 9.39
C HIS A 336 -5.64 9.67 8.29
N LEU A 337 -5.22 9.67 7.02
CA LEU A 337 -6.12 9.66 5.86
C LEU A 337 -6.90 8.34 5.74
N LYS A 338 -6.27 7.21 6.06
CA LYS A 338 -6.95 5.91 6.11
C LYS A 338 -8.03 5.89 7.20
N GLU A 339 -7.72 6.41 8.39
CA GLU A 339 -8.69 6.48 9.48
C GLU A 339 -9.85 7.43 9.16
N ALA A 340 -9.57 8.61 8.58
CA ALA A 340 -10.59 9.53 8.07
C ALA A 340 -11.54 8.85 7.07
N ARG A 341 -10.96 8.12 6.10
CA ARG A 341 -11.71 7.39 5.08
C ARG A 341 -12.54 6.26 5.68
N ARG A 342 -11.99 5.54 6.66
CA ARG A 342 -12.70 4.48 7.39
C ARG A 342 -13.92 5.04 8.12
N ILE A 343 -13.76 6.15 8.86
CA ILE A 343 -14.87 6.83 9.53
C ILE A 343 -15.93 7.27 8.52
N PHE A 344 -15.53 7.84 7.38
CA PHE A 344 -16.45 8.29 6.33
C PHE A 344 -17.26 7.14 5.72
N ASN A 345 -16.58 6.04 5.37
CA ASN A 345 -17.23 4.84 4.86
C ASN A 345 -18.22 4.26 5.87
N HIS A 346 -17.82 4.21 7.14
CA HIS A 346 -18.67 3.72 8.22
C HIS A 346 -19.94 4.58 8.40
N LEU A 347 -19.81 5.92 8.37
CA LEU A 347 -20.96 6.83 8.38
C LEU A 347 -21.86 6.63 7.17
N GLY A 348 -21.29 6.33 6.00
CA GLY A 348 -22.03 5.99 4.79
C GLY A 348 -22.85 4.71 4.94
N ASN A 349 -22.28 3.68 5.58
CA ASN A 349 -22.97 2.43 5.89
C ASN A 349 -24.12 2.67 6.88
N LEU A 350 -23.90 3.47 7.92
CA LEU A 350 -24.90 3.82 8.92
C LEU A 350 -26.07 4.65 8.36
N ARG A 351 -25.88 5.37 7.25
CA ARG A 351 -26.96 6.10 6.58
C ARG A 351 -28.14 5.20 6.20
N ARG A 352 -27.89 3.94 5.88
CA ARG A 352 -28.95 2.98 5.53
C ARG A 352 -29.86 2.66 6.72
N LEU A 353 -29.33 2.75 7.94
CA LEU A 353 -30.09 2.56 9.18
C LEU A 353 -31.02 3.73 9.47
N GLU A 354 -30.84 4.91 8.85
CA GLU A 354 -31.74 6.07 9.03
C GLU A 354 -33.17 5.77 8.55
N MET A 355 -33.34 4.87 7.57
CA MET A 355 -34.66 4.45 7.11
C MET A 355 -35.42 3.62 8.15
N VAL A 356 -34.69 2.98 9.07
CA VAL A 356 -35.25 2.08 10.10
C VAL A 356 -35.31 2.76 11.46
N ILE A 357 -34.32 3.58 11.77
CA ILE A 357 -34.17 4.30 13.04
C ILE A 357 -33.91 5.78 12.71
N PRO A 358 -34.94 6.56 12.35
CA PRO A 358 -34.77 7.96 11.95
C PRO A 358 -34.08 8.81 13.02
N GLU A 359 -34.18 8.42 14.28
CA GLU A 359 -33.61 9.12 15.44
C GLU A 359 -32.07 9.15 15.45
N ILE A 360 -31.39 8.33 14.64
CA ILE A 360 -29.93 8.39 14.49
C ILE A 360 -29.45 9.48 13.54
N THR A 361 -30.34 10.01 12.69
CA THR A 361 -30.02 11.01 11.66
C THR A 361 -29.29 12.23 12.23
N PRO A 362 -29.75 12.85 13.33
CA PRO A 362 -29.08 14.03 13.90
C PRO A 362 -27.66 13.69 14.41
N SER A 363 -27.46 12.50 14.98
CA SER A 363 -26.16 12.05 15.47
C SER A 363 -25.18 11.82 14.32
N ARG A 364 -25.59 11.13 13.26
CA ARG A 364 -24.73 10.93 12.08
C ARG A 364 -24.36 12.25 11.40
N GLN A 365 -25.33 13.15 11.22
CA GLN A 365 -25.09 14.46 10.63
C GLN A 365 -24.08 15.28 11.45
N ARG A 366 -24.18 15.22 12.79
CA ARG A 366 -23.22 15.90 13.68
C ARG A 366 -21.79 15.39 13.49
N VAL A 367 -21.58 14.06 13.48
CA VAL A 367 -20.25 13.48 13.24
C VAL A 367 -19.74 13.83 11.83
N SER A 368 -20.62 13.79 10.83
CA SER A 368 -20.26 14.13 9.45
C SER A 368 -19.80 15.59 9.32
N ALA A 369 -20.51 16.52 9.97
CA ALA A 369 -20.16 17.94 9.95
C ALA A 369 -18.82 18.23 10.63
N GLN A 370 -18.51 17.53 11.73
CA GLN A 370 -17.22 17.67 12.41
C GLN A 370 -16.06 17.17 11.54
N LEU A 371 -16.21 16.00 10.91
CA LEU A 371 -15.21 15.46 10.01
C LEU A 371 -15.00 16.37 8.79
N GLU A 372 -16.09 16.90 8.21
CA GLU A 372 -16.02 17.86 7.11
C GLU A 372 -15.29 19.13 7.52
N GLN A 373 -15.53 19.65 8.72
CA GLN A 373 -14.83 20.81 9.25
C GLN A 373 -13.32 20.56 9.40
N SER A 374 -12.91 19.40 9.91
CA SER A 374 -11.48 19.03 10.01
C SER A 374 -10.82 18.97 8.62
N ILE A 375 -11.49 18.34 7.64
CA ILE A 375 -10.99 18.29 6.25
C ILE A 375 -10.84 19.70 5.66
N GLN A 376 -11.85 20.55 5.81
CA GLN A 376 -11.80 21.92 5.29
C GLN A 376 -10.70 22.75 5.94
N THR A 377 -10.43 22.52 7.23
CA THR A 377 -9.36 23.19 7.97
C THR A 377 -7.98 22.78 7.43
N THR A 378 -7.74 21.48 7.23
CA THR A 378 -6.51 20.97 6.61
C THR A 378 -6.35 21.47 5.18
N LEU A 379 -7.40 21.46 4.36
CA LEU A 379 -7.37 22.01 3.00
C LEU A 379 -7.04 23.50 2.97
N ALA A 380 -7.57 24.29 3.92
CA ALA A 380 -7.25 25.70 4.04
C ALA A 380 -5.78 25.91 4.45
N MET A 381 -5.25 25.07 5.34
CA MET A 381 -3.84 25.07 5.74
C MET A 381 -2.92 24.78 4.55
N ILE A 382 -3.19 23.71 3.81
CA ILE A 382 -2.47 23.35 2.57
C ILE A 382 -2.51 24.52 1.58
N ARG A 383 -3.69 25.09 1.30
CA ARG A 383 -3.80 26.22 0.39
C ARG A 383 -2.97 27.42 0.83
N ARG A 384 -2.92 27.69 2.14
CA ARG A 384 -2.11 28.76 2.71
C ARG A 384 -0.62 28.45 2.56
N GLU A 385 -0.18 27.23 2.84
CA GLU A 385 1.21 26.81 2.69
C GLU A 385 1.65 26.84 1.24
N PHE A 386 0.87 26.30 0.30
CA PHE A 386 1.16 26.40 -1.13
C PHE A 386 1.16 27.86 -1.63
N ALA A 387 0.31 28.73 -1.09
CA ALA A 387 0.35 30.16 -1.42
C ALA A 387 1.59 30.86 -0.83
N LEU A 388 2.14 30.37 0.28
CA LEU A 388 3.41 30.82 0.85
C LEU A 388 4.61 30.24 0.07
N GLU A 389 4.54 28.99 -0.37
CA GLU A 389 5.50 28.34 -1.27
C GLU A 389 5.61 29.12 -2.58
N ALA A 390 4.49 29.54 -3.17
CA ALA A 390 4.46 30.39 -4.36
C ALA A 390 5.12 31.76 -4.15
N LYS A 391 5.07 32.32 -2.93
CA LYS A 391 5.84 33.52 -2.55
C LYS A 391 7.33 33.21 -2.35
N ASN A 392 7.67 31.96 -2.02
CA ASN A 392 9.04 31.50 -1.83
C ASN A 392 9.72 31.10 -3.15
N VAL A 393 8.98 30.76 -4.21
CA VAL A 393 9.53 30.49 -5.56
C VAL A 393 10.38 31.67 -6.05
N ALA A 394 9.93 32.90 -5.85
CA ALA A 394 10.71 34.10 -6.20
C ALA A 394 12.04 34.18 -5.41
N ASN A 395 12.03 33.77 -4.14
CA ASN A 395 13.26 33.71 -3.32
C ASN A 395 14.15 32.54 -3.72
N GLN A 396 13.58 31.40 -4.09
CA GLN A 396 14.30 30.22 -4.59
C GLN A 396 14.93 30.49 -5.96
N GLU A 397 14.24 31.19 -6.87
CA GLU A 397 14.81 31.69 -8.13
C GLU A 397 15.97 32.64 -7.87
N LYS A 398 15.80 33.61 -6.95
CA LYS A 398 16.87 34.53 -6.56
C LYS A 398 18.07 33.81 -5.94
N MET A 399 17.83 32.76 -5.15
CA MET A 399 18.88 31.93 -4.56
C MET A 399 19.58 31.06 -5.61
N LYS A 400 18.83 30.50 -6.57
CA LYS A 400 19.38 29.77 -7.72
C LYS A 400 20.25 30.68 -8.60
N GLU A 401 19.79 31.89 -8.88
CA GLU A 401 20.56 32.92 -9.61
C GLU A 401 21.87 33.24 -8.87
N SER A 402 21.78 33.43 -7.55
CA SER A 402 22.95 33.67 -6.69
C SER A 402 23.93 32.50 -6.70
N LEU A 403 23.44 31.25 -6.69
CA LEU A 403 24.27 30.05 -6.77
C LEU A 403 24.92 29.87 -8.15
N ILE A 404 24.23 30.23 -9.24
CA ILE A 404 24.81 30.24 -10.59
C ILE A 404 25.96 31.25 -10.65
N GLN A 405 25.78 32.46 -10.12
CA GLN A 405 26.84 33.46 -10.04
C GLN A 405 28.03 32.99 -9.21
N LEU A 406 27.76 32.31 -8.08
CA LEU A 406 28.81 31.75 -7.22
C LEU A 406 29.60 30.63 -7.91
N LYS A 407 28.93 29.81 -8.72
CA LYS A 407 29.56 28.77 -9.55
C LYS A 407 30.49 29.37 -10.60
N LEU A 408 30.04 30.40 -11.34
CA LEU A 408 30.87 31.09 -12.33
C LEU A 408 32.12 31.70 -11.67
N CYS A 409 31.96 32.35 -10.51
CA CYS A 409 33.08 32.86 -9.72
C CYS A 409 34.06 31.75 -9.30
N ALA A 410 33.56 30.58 -8.91
CA ALA A 410 34.41 29.45 -8.54
C ALA A 410 35.18 28.87 -9.75
N GLU A 411 34.56 28.81 -10.93
CA GLU A 411 35.20 28.40 -12.17
C GLU A 411 36.29 29.38 -12.61
N ASP A 412 36.05 30.69 -12.51
CA ASP A 412 37.04 31.74 -12.78
C ASP A 412 38.23 31.65 -11.80
N ILE A 413 37.97 31.43 -10.51
CA ILE A 413 39.02 31.21 -9.50
C ILE A 413 39.81 29.94 -9.84
N HIS A 414 39.14 28.86 -10.25
CA HIS A 414 39.82 27.62 -10.64
C HIS A 414 40.70 27.83 -11.88
N ALA A 415 40.22 28.55 -12.89
CA ALA A 415 40.98 28.89 -14.09
C ALA A 415 42.20 29.76 -13.74
N ALA A 416 42.03 30.77 -12.88
CA ALA A 416 43.12 31.61 -12.38
C ALA A 416 44.16 30.79 -11.61
N ASN A 417 43.73 29.90 -10.73
CA ASN A 417 44.64 29.01 -9.99
C ASN A 417 45.37 28.02 -10.91
N SER A 418 44.68 27.49 -11.92
CA SER A 418 45.29 26.60 -12.93
C SER A 418 46.35 27.34 -13.75
N TYR A 419 46.09 28.61 -14.11
CA TYR A 419 47.08 29.47 -14.78
C TYR A 419 48.29 29.74 -13.89
N LEU A 420 48.08 30.05 -12.62
CA LEU A 420 49.16 30.24 -11.65
C LEU A 420 50.04 28.99 -11.52
N GLN A 421 49.42 27.81 -11.41
CA GLN A 421 50.15 26.53 -11.37
C GLN A 421 50.93 26.26 -12.66
N LYS A 422 50.34 26.52 -13.83
CA LYS A 422 51.01 26.36 -15.13
C LYS A 422 52.24 27.26 -15.27
N MET A 423 52.18 28.45 -14.68
CA MET A 423 53.28 29.41 -14.65
C MET A 423 54.24 29.20 -13.45
N GLU A 424 54.12 28.06 -12.76
CA GLU A 424 54.94 27.66 -11.61
C GLU A 424 54.89 28.63 -10.43
N PHE A 425 53.80 29.38 -10.28
CA PHE A 425 53.53 30.18 -9.10
C PHE A 425 52.83 29.33 -8.04
N LYS A 426 53.34 29.36 -6.81
CA LYS A 426 52.77 28.56 -5.71
C LYS A 426 51.38 29.07 -5.29
N ASN A 427 51.13 30.36 -5.42
CA ASN A 427 49.85 31.04 -5.15
C ASN A 427 49.91 32.49 -5.65
N ALA A 428 48.79 33.22 -5.52
CA ALA A 428 48.71 34.62 -5.95
C ALA A 428 49.73 35.55 -5.26
N LYS A 429 50.12 35.28 -4.00
CA LYS A 429 51.13 36.08 -3.30
C LYS A 429 52.52 35.92 -3.90
N ASP A 430 52.85 34.72 -4.38
CA ASP A 430 54.10 34.43 -5.08
C ASP A 430 54.19 35.18 -6.42
N LEU A 431 53.06 35.29 -7.14
CA LEU A 431 52.96 36.12 -8.35
C LEU A 431 53.18 37.61 -8.03
N ASP A 432 52.48 38.15 -7.03
CA ASP A 432 52.63 39.56 -6.62
C ASP A 432 54.07 39.89 -6.19
N LEU A 433 54.73 38.97 -5.48
CA LEU A 433 56.14 39.12 -5.11
C LEU A 433 57.05 39.19 -6.36
N LYS A 434 56.85 38.33 -7.36
CA LYS A 434 57.63 38.40 -8.61
C LYS A 434 57.34 39.65 -9.43
N ILE A 435 56.08 40.11 -9.48
CA ILE A 435 55.71 41.37 -10.16
C ILE A 435 56.44 42.53 -9.51
N ASN A 436 56.40 42.62 -8.18
CA ASN A 436 57.07 43.70 -7.44
C ASN A 436 58.59 43.64 -7.60
N ALA A 437 59.20 42.46 -7.52
CA ALA A 437 60.64 42.29 -7.75
C ALA A 437 61.06 42.70 -9.17
N THR A 438 60.23 42.38 -10.18
CA THR A 438 60.47 42.78 -11.58
C THR A 438 60.34 44.29 -11.74
N LYS A 439 59.35 44.90 -11.09
CA LYS A 439 59.16 46.35 -11.08
C LYS A 439 60.37 47.08 -10.47
N THR A 440 60.88 46.62 -9.33
CA THR A 440 62.10 47.18 -8.72
C THR A 440 63.31 47.10 -9.66
N LYS A 441 63.51 45.95 -10.33
CA LYS A 441 64.59 45.80 -11.32
C LYS A 441 64.46 46.75 -12.50
N ILE A 442 63.24 46.96 -13.01
CA ILE A 442 63.00 47.92 -14.09
C ILE A 442 63.32 49.34 -13.62
N GLU A 443 62.92 49.71 -12.41
CA GLU A 443 63.24 51.03 -11.83
C GLU A 443 64.75 51.22 -11.66
N GLU A 444 65.48 50.20 -11.22
CA GLU A 444 66.96 50.22 -11.13
C GLU A 444 67.62 50.35 -12.51
N LEU A 445 67.19 49.56 -13.50
CA LEU A 445 67.70 49.67 -14.87
C LEU A 445 67.38 51.03 -15.50
N THR A 446 66.20 51.57 -15.22
CA THR A 446 65.80 52.90 -15.68
C THR A 446 66.72 53.95 -15.07
N LYS A 447 67.03 53.87 -13.77
CA LYS A 447 68.01 54.75 -13.12
C LYS A 447 69.38 54.70 -13.78
N ILE A 448 69.88 53.51 -14.11
CA ILE A 448 71.16 53.32 -14.82
C ILE A 448 71.13 53.96 -16.21
N ILE A 449 70.05 53.78 -16.97
CA ILE A 449 69.88 54.36 -18.31
C ILE A 449 69.73 55.89 -18.25
N THR A 450 69.13 56.42 -17.18
CA THR A 450 68.98 57.86 -16.96
C THR A 450 70.17 58.52 -16.23
N MET A 451 71.23 57.77 -15.88
CA MET A 451 72.45 58.39 -15.37
C MET A 451 73.12 59.19 -16.51
N PRO A 452 73.30 60.50 -16.37
CA PRO A 452 73.92 61.31 -17.41
C PRO A 452 75.41 60.93 -17.57
N ASP A 453 75.89 60.90 -18.82
CA ASP A 453 77.27 60.67 -19.26
C ASP A 453 78.27 61.70 -18.69
N GLN A 454 78.45 61.73 -17.37
CA GLN A 454 79.38 62.64 -16.70
C GLN A 454 80.72 61.98 -16.30
N GLN A 455 80.91 60.67 -16.50
CA GLN A 455 82.16 59.98 -16.10
C GLN A 455 83.05 59.46 -17.24
N TYR A 456 82.76 59.79 -18.50
CA TYR A 456 83.62 59.43 -19.64
C TYR A 456 84.50 60.59 -20.18
N LYS A 457 84.76 61.63 -19.37
CA LYS A 457 85.56 62.81 -19.82
C LYS A 457 86.88 63.10 -19.09
N ASP A 458 87.34 62.30 -18.12
CA ASP A 458 88.56 62.65 -17.36
C ASP A 458 89.82 61.79 -17.57
N ASN A 459 89.83 60.76 -18.42
CA ASN A 459 91.02 59.91 -18.59
C ASN A 459 91.59 59.83 -20.02
N THR A 460 91.72 60.97 -20.71
CA THR A 460 92.54 61.01 -21.95
C THR A 460 93.49 62.22 -22.02
N LYS A 461 94.44 62.32 -21.10
CA LYS A 461 95.73 63.00 -21.34
C LYS A 461 96.87 62.30 -20.59
N ALA A 462 97.77 61.70 -21.38
CA ALA A 462 99.24 61.62 -21.20
C ALA A 462 99.84 60.21 -21.37
N ASN A 463 100.09 59.89 -22.65
CA ASN A 463 101.33 59.41 -23.26
C ASN A 463 102.02 58.08 -22.86
N PRO A 464 102.67 57.43 -23.85
CA PRO A 464 103.03 56.02 -23.83
C PRO A 464 104.46 55.80 -23.35
N ARG A 465 104.73 54.61 -22.84
CA ARG A 465 105.89 53.77 -23.22
C ARG A 465 106.00 52.57 -22.28
N LYS A 466 106.15 51.39 -22.91
CA LYS A 466 106.97 50.25 -22.48
C LYS A 466 106.47 49.57 -21.18
N THR A 467 106.39 48.25 -21.03
CA THR A 467 106.97 47.09 -21.71
C THR A 467 106.52 45.86 -20.93
N PHE A 468 106.42 44.69 -21.59
CA PHE A 468 106.63 43.34 -21.04
C PHE A 468 105.70 42.89 -19.88
N ALA A 469 105.23 41.67 -19.73
CA ALA A 469 105.31 40.39 -20.43
C ALA A 469 104.27 39.49 -19.72
N ASN A 470 103.86 38.39 -20.37
CA ASN A 470 103.57 37.08 -19.75
C ASN A 470 102.55 37.04 -18.58
N ARG A 471 101.58 36.13 -18.51
CA ARG A 471 101.49 34.78 -19.06
C ARG A 471 100.14 34.21 -18.56
N ARG A 472 99.52 33.43 -19.45
CA ARG A 472 98.92 32.12 -19.17
C ARG A 472 97.60 32.02 -18.38
N ASN A 473 96.69 31.36 -19.12
CA ASN A 473 95.96 30.14 -18.74
C ASN A 473 94.79 30.36 -17.79
N GLN A 474 93.70 29.59 -17.83
CA GLN A 474 93.19 28.50 -18.64
C GLN A 474 91.72 28.43 -18.16
N THR A 475 90.72 28.47 -19.03
CA THR A 475 90.01 27.26 -19.51
C THR A 475 88.97 26.71 -18.54
N ARG A 476 87.74 26.54 -19.08
CA ARG A 476 86.73 25.50 -18.77
C ARG A 476 85.93 25.66 -17.46
N ILE A 477 84.61 25.44 -17.40
CA ILE A 477 83.60 24.82 -18.30
C ILE A 477 82.39 25.75 -18.39
#